data_AF-A0A6G0L048-F1
#
_entry.id   AF-A0A6G0L048-F1
#
_cell.length_a   1.000
_cell.length_b   1.000
_cell.length_c   1.000
_cell.angle_alpha   90.00
_cell.angle_beta   90.00
_cell.angle_gamma   90.00
#
_symmetry.space_group_name_H-M   'P 1'
#
loop_
_entity.id
_entity.type
_entity.pdbx_description
1 polymer ?
#
loop_
_entity_poly.entity_id
_entity_poly.type
_entity_poly.pdbx_seq_one_letter_code
_entity_poly.pdbx_strand_id
1 'polypeptide(L)'
;MSSHASPKSSPKPHTREERRRVLDAYSSGGDWRAVASHNGFPRTTAERLVRTGRVEDLPRGGARATKVTPEIKATLELWLDECCTYTLSTLGTMVMCEFNVLLSEATISRHLVGMFLRSNRLVSPTTCNSEEVFSSRHLGHYVRIGIFPRE
;
A
#
# COMPACT_ATOMS: atom_id res chain seq x y z
N MET A 1 -44.50 -24.99 6.33
CA MET A 1 -43.65 -25.23 5.15
C MET A 1 -42.58 -24.13 5.13
N SER A 2 -41.40 -24.41 5.72
CA SER A 2 -40.35 -23.41 5.87
C SER A 2 -39.44 -23.45 4.65
N SER A 3 -39.56 -22.46 3.78
CA SER A 3 -38.76 -22.27 2.58
C SER A 3 -37.37 -21.74 2.97
N HIS A 4 -36.44 -22.64 3.22
CA HIS A 4 -35.02 -22.27 3.34
C HIS A 4 -34.52 -21.84 1.96
N ALA A 5 -34.32 -20.54 1.78
CA ALA A 5 -33.67 -19.98 0.61
C ALA A 5 -32.23 -20.50 0.53
N SER A 6 -31.91 -21.25 -0.53
CA SER A 6 -30.54 -21.71 -0.81
C SER A 6 -29.58 -20.52 -0.84
N PRO A 7 -28.39 -20.62 -0.21
CA PRO A 7 -27.39 -19.57 -0.26
C PRO A 7 -26.97 -19.35 -1.72
N LYS A 8 -27.16 -18.12 -2.21
CA LYS A 8 -26.70 -17.72 -3.54
C LYS A 8 -25.18 -17.76 -3.54
N SER A 9 -24.58 -18.76 -4.17
CA SER A 9 -23.14 -18.80 -4.39
C SER A 9 -22.74 -17.60 -5.24
N SER A 10 -21.63 -16.94 -4.87
CA SER A 10 -21.07 -15.84 -5.64
C SER A 10 -20.81 -16.30 -7.09
N PRO A 11 -21.18 -15.51 -8.11
CA PRO A 11 -20.93 -15.89 -9.50
C PRO A 11 -19.44 -16.15 -9.72
N LYS A 12 -19.11 -17.34 -10.23
CA LYS A 12 -17.72 -17.67 -10.58
C LYS A 12 -17.28 -16.76 -11.74
N PRO A 13 -16.06 -16.20 -11.70
CA PRO A 13 -15.55 -15.44 -12.83
C PRO A 13 -15.40 -16.36 -14.04
N HIS A 14 -15.83 -15.88 -15.21
CA HIS A 14 -15.68 -16.62 -16.45
C HIS A 14 -14.21 -16.81 -16.80
N THR A 15 -13.84 -18.05 -17.11
CA THR A 15 -12.47 -18.44 -17.42
C THR A 15 -12.01 -17.84 -18.74
N ARG A 16 -10.69 -17.81 -18.93
CA ARG A 16 -10.05 -17.30 -20.14
C ARG A 16 -10.50 -18.09 -21.38
N GLU A 17 -10.61 -19.40 -21.22
CA GLU A 17 -10.99 -20.36 -22.25
C GLU A 17 -12.46 -20.16 -22.65
N GLU A 18 -13.36 -19.95 -21.68
CA GLU A 18 -14.76 -19.63 -21.92
C GLU A 18 -14.94 -18.35 -22.74
N ARG A 19 -14.16 -17.30 -22.42
CA ARG A 19 -14.18 -16.04 -23.17
C ARG A 19 -13.66 -16.23 -24.58
N ARG A 20 -12.58 -17.00 -24.76
CA ARG A 20 -11.98 -17.28 -26.06
C ARG A 20 -12.95 -18.01 -26.99
N ARG A 21 -13.66 -19.02 -26.49
CA ARG A 21 -14.69 -19.74 -27.27
C ARG A 21 -15.78 -18.80 -27.81
N VAL A 22 -16.23 -17.82 -27.02
CA VAL A 22 -17.22 -16.84 -27.47
C VAL A 22 -16.66 -15.92 -28.57
N LEU A 23 -15.41 -15.49 -28.44
CA LEU A 23 -14.75 -14.65 -29.45
C LEU A 23 -14.41 -15.41 -30.74
N ASP A 24 -14.02 -16.67 -30.64
CA ASP A 24 -13.74 -17.52 -31.80
C ASP A 24 -15.05 -17.73 -32.59
N ALA A 25 -16.16 -18.04 -31.91
CA ALA A 25 -17.48 -18.15 -32.56
C ALA A 25 -17.92 -16.84 -33.24
N TYR A 26 -17.67 -15.69 -32.60
CA TYR A 26 -17.94 -14.39 -33.22
C TYR A 26 -17.08 -14.15 -34.46
N SER A 27 -15.80 -14.50 -34.40
CA SER A 27 -14.85 -14.31 -35.51
C SER A 27 -15.16 -15.23 -36.70
N SER A 28 -15.69 -16.44 -36.44
CA SER A 28 -16.17 -17.36 -37.47
C SER A 28 -17.55 -16.99 -38.04
N GLY A 29 -18.16 -15.87 -37.61
CA GLY A 29 -19.50 -15.46 -38.04
C GLY A 29 -20.63 -16.36 -37.51
N GLY A 30 -20.35 -17.20 -36.51
CA GLY A 30 -21.32 -18.10 -35.89
C GLY A 30 -22.15 -17.44 -34.79
N ASP A 31 -23.09 -18.20 -34.22
CA ASP A 31 -23.93 -17.73 -33.11
C ASP A 31 -23.20 -17.76 -31.77
N TRP A 32 -22.39 -16.73 -31.54
CA TRP A 32 -21.67 -16.52 -30.28
C TRP A 32 -22.59 -16.33 -29.07
N ARG A 33 -23.87 -15.96 -29.26
CA ARG A 33 -24.82 -15.77 -28.14
C ARG A 33 -25.26 -17.11 -27.56
N ALA A 34 -25.44 -18.12 -28.40
CA ALA A 34 -25.69 -19.49 -27.96
C ALA A 34 -24.48 -20.04 -27.19
N VAL A 35 -23.26 -19.85 -27.70
CA VAL A 35 -22.00 -20.25 -27.03
C VAL A 35 -21.84 -19.56 -25.68
N ALA A 36 -22.14 -18.26 -25.60
CA ALA A 36 -22.10 -17.50 -24.36
C ALA A 36 -23.12 -18.00 -23.33
N SER A 37 -24.34 -18.31 -23.76
CA SER A 37 -25.40 -18.84 -22.89
C SER A 37 -25.03 -20.21 -22.33
N HIS A 38 -24.44 -21.10 -23.15
CA HIS A 38 -23.94 -22.40 -22.70
C HIS A 38 -22.79 -22.28 -21.69
N ASN A 39 -21.92 -21.28 -21.86
CA ASN A 39 -20.86 -20.97 -20.89
C ASN A 39 -21.36 -20.16 -19.67
N GLY A 40 -22.67 -19.91 -19.56
CA GLY A 40 -23.28 -19.21 -18.43
C GLY A 40 -23.03 -17.71 -18.39
N PHE A 41 -22.62 -17.08 -19.50
CA PHE A 41 -22.43 -15.63 -19.54
C PHE A 41 -23.77 -14.89 -19.46
N PRO A 42 -23.88 -13.87 -18.58
CA PRO A 42 -24.93 -12.88 -18.71
C PRO A 42 -24.84 -12.20 -20.08
N ARG A 43 -26.00 -11.94 -20.70
CA ARG A 43 -26.08 -11.32 -22.03
C ARG A 43 -25.22 -10.05 -22.16
N THR A 44 -25.32 -9.16 -21.17
CA THR A 44 -24.58 -7.88 -21.15
C THR A 44 -23.07 -8.09 -21.06
N THR A 45 -22.62 -9.10 -20.33
CA THR A 45 -21.21 -9.47 -20.22
C THR A 45 -20.68 -10.03 -21.54
N ALA A 46 -21.46 -10.90 -22.20
CA ALA A 46 -21.09 -11.45 -23.50
C ALA A 46 -21.03 -10.37 -24.60
N GLU A 47 -22.00 -9.46 -24.64
CA GLU A 47 -21.97 -8.30 -25.55
C GLU A 47 -20.76 -7.40 -25.30
N ARG A 48 -20.45 -7.11 -24.02
CA ARG A 48 -19.25 -6.35 -23.66
C ARG A 48 -17.98 -7.08 -24.10
N LEU A 49 -17.90 -8.39 -23.89
CA LEU A 49 -16.74 -9.21 -24.27
C LEU A 49 -16.49 -9.10 -25.78
N VAL A 50 -17.50 -9.38 -26.60
CA VAL A 50 -17.40 -9.29 -28.07
C VAL A 50 -17.04 -7.88 -28.53
N ARG A 51 -17.67 -6.85 -27.95
CA ARG A 51 -17.37 -5.45 -28.29
C ARG A 51 -15.93 -5.06 -27.96
N THR A 52 -15.40 -5.53 -26.83
CA THR A 52 -14.02 -5.20 -26.42
C THR A 52 -12.97 -6.11 -27.07
N GLY A 53 -13.33 -7.34 -27.44
CA GLY A 53 -12.43 -8.36 -27.97
C GLY A 53 -11.37 -8.86 -26.97
N ARG A 54 -11.48 -8.52 -25.68
CA ARG A 54 -10.43 -8.79 -24.68
C ARG A 54 -10.72 -10.04 -23.89
N VAL A 55 -9.82 -11.02 -23.98
CA VAL A 55 -9.88 -12.25 -23.19
C VAL A 55 -9.33 -12.01 -21.77
N GLU A 56 -8.23 -11.28 -21.66
CA GLU A 56 -7.54 -11.04 -20.39
C GLU A 56 -8.28 -10.08 -19.47
N ASP A 57 -8.25 -10.39 -18.17
CA ASP A 57 -8.71 -9.48 -17.12
C ASP A 57 -7.72 -8.33 -16.95
N LEU A 58 -8.20 -7.09 -17.04
CA LEU A 58 -7.39 -5.94 -16.70
C LEU A 58 -7.29 -5.82 -15.17
N PRO A 59 -6.13 -5.40 -14.64
CA PRO A 59 -6.02 -5.05 -13.24
C PRO A 59 -7.06 -3.97 -12.92
N ARG A 60 -7.73 -4.14 -11.78
CA ARG A 60 -8.74 -3.18 -11.33
C ARG A 60 -8.03 -1.99 -10.68
N GLY A 61 -8.27 -0.81 -11.24
CA GLY A 61 -7.60 0.42 -10.79
C GLY A 61 -6.28 0.66 -11.51
N GLY A 62 -5.60 1.76 -11.17
CA GLY A 62 -4.34 2.15 -11.78
C GLY A 62 -3.53 3.05 -10.87
N ALA A 63 -2.27 3.29 -11.26
CA ALA A 63 -1.41 4.22 -10.56
C ALA A 63 -2.04 5.62 -10.58
N ARG A 64 -2.11 6.26 -9.41
CA ARG A 64 -2.55 7.65 -9.30
C ARG A 64 -1.33 8.56 -9.40
N ALA A 65 -1.44 9.62 -10.19
CA ALA A 65 -0.46 10.70 -10.17
C ALA A 65 -0.35 11.23 -8.72
N THR A 66 0.85 11.14 -8.15
CA THR A 66 1.13 11.59 -6.79
C THR A 66 2.00 12.83 -6.87
N LYS A 67 1.66 13.88 -6.10
CA LYS A 67 2.45 15.13 -6.06
C LYS A 67 3.88 14.91 -5.57
N VAL A 68 4.08 13.90 -4.73
CA VAL A 68 5.37 13.52 -4.18
C VAL A 68 6.03 12.50 -5.09
N THR A 69 6.95 12.98 -5.92
CA THR A 69 7.78 12.16 -6.80
C THR A 69 8.86 11.42 -5.97
N PRO A 70 9.47 10.34 -6.49
CA PRO A 70 10.54 9.66 -5.79
C PRO A 70 11.74 10.57 -5.48
N GLU A 71 12.03 11.55 -6.33
CA GLU A 71 13.10 12.54 -6.11
C GLU A 71 12.82 13.36 -4.86
N ILE A 72 11.60 13.91 -4.71
CA ILE A 72 11.21 14.67 -3.51
C ILE A 72 11.34 13.82 -2.24
N LYS A 73 11.06 12.50 -2.32
CA LYS A 73 11.22 11.60 -1.15
C LYS A 73 12.68 11.43 -0.77
N ALA A 74 13.56 11.19 -1.73
CA ALA A 74 14.99 11.01 -1.47
C ALA A 74 15.60 12.29 -0.87
N THR A 75 15.17 13.46 -1.32
CA THR A 75 15.62 14.73 -0.75
C THR A 75 15.09 14.96 0.67
N LEU A 76 13.82 14.61 0.95
CA LEU A 76 13.28 14.65 2.31
C LEU A 76 14.01 13.69 3.26
N GLU A 77 14.40 12.51 2.77
CA GLU A 77 15.25 11.55 3.50
C GLU A 77 16.60 12.18 3.86
N LEU A 78 17.30 12.76 2.87
CA LEU A 78 18.59 13.41 3.07
C LEU A 78 18.54 14.55 4.10
N TRP A 79 17.56 15.45 3.99
CA TRP A 79 17.45 16.59 4.92
C TRP A 79 17.19 16.15 6.36
N LEU A 80 16.46 15.05 6.57
CA LEU A 80 16.20 14.52 7.90
C LEU A 80 17.36 13.69 8.45
N ASP A 81 18.12 13.02 7.58
CA ASP A 81 19.37 12.35 7.95
C ASP A 81 20.42 13.37 8.40
N GLU A 82 20.48 14.54 7.75
CA GLU A 82 21.37 15.65 8.13
C GLU A 82 20.89 16.38 9.39
N CYS A 83 19.59 16.66 9.51
CA CYS A 83 19.01 17.41 10.63
C CYS A 83 17.56 16.96 10.92
N CYS A 84 17.38 16.13 11.94
CA CYS A 84 16.06 15.63 12.35
C CYS A 84 15.20 16.64 13.15
N THR A 85 15.71 17.85 13.41
CA THR A 85 15.01 18.91 14.15
C THR A 85 14.08 19.75 13.29
N TYR A 86 14.08 19.55 11.96
CA TYR A 86 13.19 20.28 11.05
C TYR A 86 11.72 19.97 11.33
N THR A 87 10.92 21.03 11.41
CA THR A 87 9.47 20.90 11.51
C THR A 87 8.86 20.55 10.15
N LEU A 88 7.67 19.95 10.14
CA LEU A 88 6.94 19.64 8.90
C LEU A 88 6.66 20.88 8.05
N SER A 89 6.38 22.02 8.69
CA SER A 89 6.21 23.31 8.01
C SER A 89 7.51 23.73 7.31
N THR A 90 8.65 23.61 7.99
CA THR A 90 9.97 23.94 7.42
C THR A 90 10.27 23.07 6.21
N LEU A 91 10.06 21.75 6.31
CA LEU A 91 10.23 20.83 5.19
C LEU A 91 9.29 21.18 4.02
N GLY A 92 8.05 21.58 4.30
CA GLY A 92 7.11 22.04 3.27
C GLY A 92 7.60 23.28 2.53
N THR A 93 8.17 24.25 3.24
CA THR A 93 8.76 25.44 2.62
C THR A 93 10.00 25.11 1.79
N MET A 94 10.85 24.17 2.25
CA MET A 94 12.04 23.74 1.50
C MET A 94 11.67 23.00 0.21
N VAL A 95 10.67 22.12 0.26
CA VAL A 95 10.17 21.44 -0.96
C VAL A 95 9.54 22.45 -1.93
N MET A 96 8.83 23.46 -1.43
CA MET A 96 8.28 24.51 -2.27
C MET A 96 9.40 25.31 -2.97
N CYS A 97 10.49 25.64 -2.26
CA CYS A 97 11.61 26.36 -2.85
C CYS A 97 12.38 25.54 -3.90
N GLU A 98 12.63 24.26 -3.64
CA GLU A 98 13.47 23.40 -4.49
C GLU A 98 12.69 22.83 -5.69
N PHE A 99 11.47 22.33 -5.45
CA PHE A 99 10.69 21.59 -6.46
C PHE A 99 9.47 22.36 -6.96
N ASN A 100 9.17 23.54 -6.41
CA ASN A 100 7.95 24.31 -6.70
C ASN A 100 6.66 23.50 -6.49
N VAL A 101 6.68 22.57 -5.52
CA VAL A 101 5.53 21.74 -5.15
C VAL A 101 5.06 22.09 -3.75
N LEU A 102 3.83 22.59 -3.65
CA LEU A 102 3.18 22.81 -2.36
C LEU A 102 2.69 21.48 -1.76
N LEU A 103 3.38 21.03 -0.72
CA LEU A 103 2.97 19.87 0.08
C LEU A 103 2.33 20.32 1.38
N SER A 104 1.23 19.67 1.75
CA SER A 104 0.66 19.84 3.10
C SER A 104 1.50 19.08 4.12
N GLU A 105 1.51 19.57 5.37
CA GLU A 105 2.17 18.89 6.49
C GLU A 105 1.69 17.43 6.64
N ALA A 106 0.39 17.18 6.43
CA ALA A 106 -0.18 15.83 6.46
C ALA A 106 0.39 14.92 5.36
N THR A 107 0.72 15.47 4.20
CA THR A 107 1.35 14.72 3.10
C THR A 107 2.78 14.36 3.47
N ILE A 108 3.55 15.32 3.98
CA ILE A 108 4.93 15.11 4.44
C ILE A 108 4.94 14.08 5.58
N SER A 109 4.12 14.27 6.62
CA SER A 109 3.96 13.34 7.74
C SER A 109 3.67 11.91 7.27
N ARG A 110 2.72 11.72 6.35
CA ARG A 110 2.40 10.39 5.80
C ARG A 110 3.60 9.74 5.11
N HIS A 111 4.40 10.52 4.38
CA HIS A 111 5.60 10.01 3.72
C HIS A 111 6.70 9.66 4.72
N LEU A 112 6.92 10.50 5.74
CA LEU A 112 7.89 10.21 6.80
C LEU A 112 7.51 8.98 7.61
N VAL A 113 6.24 8.82 7.97
CA VAL A 113 5.76 7.60 8.65
C VAL A 113 5.99 6.37 7.77
N GLY A 114 5.65 6.43 6.48
CA GLY A 114 5.91 5.34 5.55
C GLY A 114 7.40 5.00 5.38
N MET A 115 8.26 6.01 5.44
CA MET A 115 9.71 5.90 5.36
C MET A 115 10.29 5.26 6.62
N PHE A 116 9.95 5.74 7.82
CA PHE A 116 10.43 5.17 9.08
C PHE A 116 9.92 3.75 9.35
N LEU A 117 8.68 3.43 8.93
CA LEU A 117 8.16 2.06 9.01
C LEU A 117 8.86 1.10 8.02
N ARG A 118 9.36 1.61 6.90
CA ARG A 118 10.14 0.83 5.91
C ARG A 118 11.59 0.68 6.34
N SER A 119 12.16 1.72 6.94
CA SER A 119 13.54 1.81 7.43
C SER A 119 13.68 1.28 8.86
N ASN A 120 13.02 0.17 9.21
CA ASN A 120 13.24 -0.54 10.47
C ASN A 120 14.67 -1.15 10.50
N ARG A 121 15.71 -0.31 10.38
CA ARG A 121 17.03 -0.51 10.97
C ARG A 121 16.78 -0.50 12.47
N LEU A 122 16.36 -1.66 12.95
CA LEU A 122 16.47 -2.00 14.35
C LEU A 122 17.88 -1.61 14.78
N VAL A 123 17.99 -0.62 15.66
CA VAL A 123 19.19 -0.51 16.49
C VAL A 123 19.32 -1.88 17.12
N SER A 124 20.42 -2.57 16.83
CA SER A 124 20.69 -3.90 17.37
C SER A 124 20.46 -3.85 18.89
N PRO A 125 19.75 -4.82 19.50
CA PRO A 125 19.51 -4.84 20.94
C PRO A 125 20.79 -4.76 21.78
N THR A 126 21.95 -5.06 21.19
CA THR A 126 23.26 -5.02 21.85
C THR A 126 23.71 -3.64 22.31
N THR A 127 23.19 -2.52 21.80
CA THR A 127 23.52 -1.19 22.33
C THR A 127 22.53 -0.68 23.39
N CYS A 128 21.33 -1.27 23.47
CA CYS A 128 20.34 -0.94 24.51
C CYS A 128 20.65 -1.59 25.88
N ASN A 129 21.50 -2.62 25.88
CA ASN A 129 21.97 -3.33 27.08
C ASN A 129 23.50 -3.27 27.23
N SER A 130 24.16 -2.20 26.80
CA SER A 130 25.57 -1.99 27.17
C SER A 130 25.70 -1.81 28.69
N GLU A 131 26.81 -2.27 29.28
CA GLU A 131 27.04 -2.18 30.73
C GLU A 131 26.92 -0.73 31.26
N GLU A 132 27.23 0.26 30.42
CA GLU A 132 27.06 1.69 30.76
C GLU A 132 25.60 2.08 31.00
N VAL A 133 24.67 1.59 30.16
CA VAL A 133 23.23 1.89 30.30
C VAL A 133 22.62 1.09 31.46
N PHE A 134 23.12 -0.12 31.72
CA PHE A 134 22.72 -0.92 32.89
C PHE A 134 23.20 -0.28 34.21
N SER A 135 24.46 0.15 34.28
CA SER A 135 25.03 0.85 35.44
C SER A 135 24.29 2.15 35.73
N SER A 136 23.95 2.92 34.69
CA SER A 136 23.20 4.17 34.84
C SER A 136 21.78 3.94 35.37
N ARG A 137 21.10 2.85 34.97
CA ARG A 137 19.79 2.46 35.51
C ARG A 137 19.87 1.93 36.94
N HIS A 138 20.92 1.19 37.28
CA HIS A 138 21.12 0.65 38.63
C HIS A 138 21.45 1.76 39.64
N LEU A 139 22.32 2.70 39.29
CA LEU A 139 22.62 3.90 40.08
C LEU A 139 21.39 4.81 40.24
N GLY A 140 20.60 5.01 39.17
CA GLY A 140 19.35 5.78 39.25
C GLY A 140 18.30 5.17 40.19
N HIS A 141 18.25 3.84 40.32
CA HIS A 141 17.38 3.16 41.27
C HIS A 141 17.82 3.38 42.72
N TYR A 142 19.13 3.25 43.03
CA TYR A 142 19.65 3.51 44.38
C TYR A 142 19.46 4.97 44.84
N VAL A 143 19.66 5.94 43.93
CA VAL A 143 19.45 7.37 44.22
C VAL A 143 17.96 7.68 44.42
N ARG A 144 17.06 7.00 43.70
CA ARG A 144 15.60 7.21 43.82
C ARG A 144 14.98 6.56 45.06
N ILE A 145 15.63 5.54 45.63
CA ILE A 145 15.18 4.86 46.86
C ILE A 145 15.87 5.43 48.12
N GLY A 146 16.82 6.36 47.96
CA GLY A 146 17.47 7.04 49.08
C GLY A 146 18.39 6.14 49.90
N ILE A 147 18.94 5.08 49.31
CA ILE A 147 19.94 4.22 49.98
C ILE A 147 21.32 4.73 49.57
N PHE A 148 21.93 5.55 50.43
CA PHE A 148 23.36 5.87 50.33
C PHE A 148 24.18 4.73 50.94
N PRO A 149 25.25 4.25 50.28
CA PRO A 149 26.17 3.30 50.90
C PRO A 149 26.81 3.96 52.12
N ARG A 150 26.80 3.27 53.27
CA ARG A 150 27.68 3.61 54.39
C ARG A 150 29.11 3.22 54.00
N GLU A 151 30.04 4.13 54.25
CA GLU A 151 31.48 3.91 54.13
C GLU A 151 31.97 2.70 54.94
#